data_AF-A0A932SAS0-F1
#
_entry.id   AF-A0A932SAS0-F1
#
_cell.length_a   1.000
_cell.length_b   1.000
_cell.length_c   1.000
_cell.angle_alpha   90.00
_cell.angle_beta   90.00
_cell.angle_gamma   90.00
#
_symmetry.space_group_name_H-M   'P 1'
#
loop_
_entity.id
_entity.type
_entity.pdbx_description
1 polymer ?
#
loop_
_entity_poly.entity_id
_entity_poly.type
_entity_poly.pdbx_seq_one_letter_code
_entity_poly.pdbx_strand_id
1 'polypeptide(L)'
;LPAHTMRRDALLFGESQSRIIVSLAQEGVSKIMSIAENHSVPAIVIGKVGGKRLKVDGLIDVSVDDLKTAWKGSIERLLKG
;
A
#
# COMPACT_ATOMS: atom_id res chain seq x y z
N LEU A 1 11.45 4.33 -2.06
CA LEU A 1 10.60 4.76 -3.19
C LEU A 1 11.36 5.82 -3.98
N PRO A 2 11.27 5.91 -5.32
CA PRO A 2 11.89 6.98 -6.09
C PRO A 2 11.21 8.32 -5.73
N ALA A 3 11.63 8.89 -4.60
CA ALA A 3 10.93 9.97 -3.89
C ALA A 3 11.47 11.36 -4.24
N HIS A 4 12.42 11.45 -5.17
CA HIS A 4 13.14 12.70 -5.44
C HIS A 4 12.44 13.57 -6.51
N THR A 5 11.49 13.01 -7.28
CA THR A 5 10.88 13.71 -8.43
C THR A 5 9.34 13.70 -8.40
N MET A 6 8.70 12.88 -7.56
CA MET A 6 7.25 12.73 -7.54
C MET A 6 6.60 13.43 -6.35
N ARG A 7 5.50 14.16 -6.61
CA ARG A 7 4.63 14.70 -5.56
C ARG A 7 4.09 13.60 -4.65
N ARG A 8 4.06 13.84 -3.34
CA ARG A 8 3.67 12.85 -2.32
C ARG A 8 2.23 12.36 -2.48
N ASP A 9 1.30 13.24 -2.86
CA ASP A 9 -0.09 12.87 -3.12
C ASP A 9 -0.22 11.98 -4.36
N ALA A 10 0.51 12.26 -5.44
CA ALA A 10 0.53 11.41 -6.63
C ALA A 10 1.15 10.03 -6.33
N LEU A 11 2.12 9.95 -5.42
CA LEU A 11 2.69 8.68 -4.97
C LEU A 11 1.67 7.81 -4.21
N LEU A 12 0.84 8.42 -3.37
CA LEU A 12 -0.10 7.71 -2.50
C LEU A 12 -1.45 7.42 -3.16
N PHE A 13 -1.94 8.33 -4.00
CA PHE A 13 -3.29 8.29 -4.56
C PHE A 13 -3.32 8.24 -6.09
N GLY A 14 -2.17 8.39 -6.76
CA GLY A 14 -2.10 8.32 -8.21
C GLY A 14 -2.32 6.89 -8.70
N GLU A 15 -3.19 6.71 -9.68
CA GLU A 15 -3.47 5.43 -10.31
C GLU A 15 -2.51 5.18 -11.48
N SER A 16 -1.97 3.96 -11.56
CA SER A 16 -1.20 3.50 -12.71
C SER A 16 -1.43 2.00 -12.90
N GLN A 17 -1.36 1.54 -14.14
CA GLN A 17 -1.56 0.13 -14.46
C GLN A 17 -0.37 -0.73 -14.03
N SER A 18 -0.61 -2.05 -13.93
CA SER A 18 0.41 -3.08 -13.72
C SER A 18 1.24 -2.93 -12.44
N ARG A 19 0.65 -2.40 -11.35
CA ARG A 19 1.25 -2.41 -10.01
C ARG A 19 0.53 -3.41 -9.12
N ILE A 20 1.30 -4.22 -8.41
CA ILE A 20 0.81 -5.30 -7.55
C ILE A 20 1.45 -5.16 -6.18
N ILE A 21 0.65 -5.34 -5.13
CA ILE A 21 1.13 -5.42 -3.75
C ILE A 21 0.89 -6.84 -3.27
N VAL A 22 1.92 -7.44 -2.67
CA VAL A 22 1.85 -8.78 -2.07
C VAL A 22 2.34 -8.72 -0.63
N SER A 23 1.73 -9.50 0.24
CA SER A 23 2.21 -9.79 1.60
C SER A 23 2.72 -11.22 1.67
N LEU A 24 3.87 -11.43 2.30
CA LEU A 24 4.46 -12.75 2.47
C LEU A 24 5.23 -12.82 3.81
N ALA A 25 5.54 -14.04 4.23
CA ALA A 25 6.42 -14.28 5.36
C ALA A 25 7.82 -13.69 5.09
N GLN A 26 8.48 -13.22 6.15
CA GLN A 26 9.76 -12.51 6.03
C GLN A 26 10.85 -13.38 5.38
N GLU A 27 10.79 -14.69 5.59
CA GLU A 27 11.70 -15.70 5.07
C GLU A 27 11.57 -15.85 3.54
N GLY A 28 10.42 -15.48 2.97
CA GLY A 28 10.17 -15.57 1.53
C GLY A 28 10.63 -14.36 0.73
N VAL A 29 11.06 -13.27 1.38
CA VAL A 29 11.41 -12.00 0.70
C VAL A 29 12.51 -12.21 -0.33
N SER A 30 13.60 -12.85 0.03
CA SER A 30 14.73 -13.10 -0.89
C SER A 30 14.28 -13.88 -2.13
N LYS A 31 13.42 -14.90 -1.94
CA LYS A 31 12.90 -15.71 -3.04
C LYS A 31 12.07 -14.88 -4.03
N ILE A 32 11.17 -14.03 -3.53
CA ILE A 32 10.34 -13.17 -4.39
C ILE A 32 11.20 -12.12 -5.12
N MET A 33 12.19 -11.53 -4.45
CA MET A 33 13.09 -10.57 -5.08
C MET A 33 13.89 -11.21 -6.22
N SER A 34 14.42 -12.43 -6.02
CA SER A 34 15.11 -13.17 -7.09
C SER A 34 14.18 -13.52 -8.26
N ILE A 35 12.93 -13.90 -8.00
CA ILE A 35 11.95 -14.15 -9.07
C ILE A 35 11.68 -12.86 -9.86
N ALA A 36 11.47 -11.74 -9.19
CA ALA A 36 11.23 -10.45 -9.84
C ALA A 36 12.43 -10.04 -10.72
N GLU A 37 13.64 -10.18 -10.20
CA GLU A 37 14.89 -9.89 -10.94
C GLU A 37 15.04 -10.79 -12.17
N ASN A 38 14.82 -12.10 -12.05
CA ASN A 38 14.88 -13.05 -13.16
C ASN A 38 13.90 -12.72 -14.30
N HIS A 39 12.79 -12.07 -13.97
CA HIS A 39 11.78 -11.62 -14.94
C HIS A 39 11.91 -10.14 -15.31
N SER A 40 12.98 -9.45 -14.88
CA SER A 40 13.17 -8.00 -15.10
C SER A 40 12.00 -7.14 -14.61
N VAL A 41 11.33 -7.59 -13.55
CA VAL A 41 10.21 -6.88 -12.92
C VAL A 41 10.75 -6.02 -11.77
N PRO A 42 10.57 -4.69 -11.79
CA PRO A 42 10.95 -3.85 -10.66
C PRO A 42 10.16 -4.23 -9.41
N ALA A 43 10.86 -4.54 -8.33
CA ALA A 43 10.26 -4.88 -7.04
C ALA A 43 10.96 -4.13 -5.90
N ILE A 44 10.19 -3.82 -4.85
CA ILE A 44 10.70 -3.15 -3.66
C ILE A 44 9.89 -3.58 -2.44
N VAL A 45 10.57 -3.74 -1.31
CA VAL A 45 9.89 -3.91 -0.01
C VAL A 45 9.41 -2.54 0.46
N ILE A 46 8.09 -2.40 0.62
CA ILE A 46 7.44 -1.14 1.01
C ILE A 46 7.10 -1.05 2.50
N GLY A 47 7.29 -2.12 3.27
CA GLY A 47 6.99 -2.13 4.71
C GLY A 47 6.75 -3.52 5.28
N LYS A 48 6.00 -3.59 6.37
CA LYS A 48 5.63 -4.80 7.09
C LYS A 48 4.14 -4.78 7.44
N VAL A 49 3.53 -5.95 7.55
CA VAL A 49 2.13 -6.11 7.99
C VAL A 49 2.06 -6.37 9.49
N GLY A 50 1.03 -5.85 10.16
CA GLY A 50 0.77 -6.06 11.58
C GLY A 50 0.10 -4.86 12.25
N GLY A 51 -0.17 -4.98 13.55
CA GLY A 51 -0.78 -3.91 14.34
C GLY A 51 -2.22 -3.56 13.93
N LYS A 52 -2.69 -2.39 14.36
CA LYS A 52 -4.05 -1.88 14.13
C LYS A 52 -4.09 -0.53 13.41
N ARG A 53 -2.94 -0.07 12.91
CA ARG A 53 -2.80 1.27 12.31
C ARG A 53 -2.03 1.19 11.01
N LEU A 54 -2.50 1.93 10.00
CA LEU A 54 -1.74 2.19 8.78
C LEU A 54 -0.83 3.39 9.04
N LYS A 55 0.47 3.20 8.84
CA LYS A 55 1.48 4.25 8.95
C LYS A 55 2.26 4.37 7.66
N VAL A 56 2.39 5.59 7.14
CA VAL A 56 3.17 5.87 5.93
C VAL A 56 4.02 7.11 6.18
N ASP A 57 5.32 6.92 6.41
CA ASP A 57 6.38 7.95 6.49
C ASP A 57 5.99 9.30 7.11
N GLY A 58 5.24 9.28 8.23
CA GLY A 58 4.77 10.48 8.93
C GLY A 58 3.67 11.28 8.21
N LEU A 59 3.24 10.86 7.03
CA LEU A 59 2.15 11.46 6.25
C LEU A 59 0.78 10.90 6.64
N ILE A 60 0.74 9.61 6.96
CA ILE A 60 -0.48 8.90 7.37
C ILE A 60 -0.18 8.19 8.68
N ASP A 61 -1.07 8.40 9.66
CA ASP A 61 -1.16 7.57 10.86
C ASP A 61 -2.66 7.48 11.24
N VAL A 62 -3.33 6.41 10.81
CA VAL A 62 -4.78 6.21 10.99
C VAL A 62 -5.08 4.77 11.40
N SER A 63 -6.16 4.54 12.15
CA SER A 63 -6.55 3.18 12.51
C SER A 63 -7.12 2.43 11.30
N VAL A 64 -6.90 1.11 11.26
CA VAL A 64 -7.47 0.26 10.21
C VAL A 64 -9.00 0.19 10.33
N ASP A 65 -9.54 0.30 11.54
CA ASP A 65 -10.99 0.30 11.77
C ASP A 65 -11.66 1.57 11.22
N ASP A 66 -11.03 2.73 11.35
CA ASP A 66 -11.52 3.98 10.76
C ASP A 66 -11.51 3.91 9.23
N LEU A 67 -10.41 3.40 8.65
CA LEU A 67 -10.31 3.17 7.20
C LEU A 67 -11.42 2.23 6.71
N LYS A 68 -11.65 1.12 7.42
CA LYS A 68 -12.70 0.16 7.09
C LYS A 68 -14.09 0.78 7.19
N THR A 69 -14.34 1.58 8.21
CA THR A 69 -15.62 2.29 8.42
C THR A 69 -15.88 3.32 7.32
N ALA A 70 -14.85 4.11 6.97
CA ALA A 70 -14.91 5.07 5.88
C ALA A 70 -15.22 4.38 4.54
N TRP A 71 -14.53 3.28 4.23
CA TRP A 71 -14.72 2.55 2.99
C TRP A 71 -16.11 1.87 2.91
N LYS A 72 -16.47 1.06 3.91
CA LYS A 72 -17.69 0.23 3.88
C LYS A 72 -18.97 1.05 4.03
N GLY A 73 -18.97 2.06 4.89
CA GLY A 73 -20.17 2.84 5.22
C GLY A 73 -20.44 4.03 4.30
N SER A 74 -19.66 4.21 3.24
CA SER A 74 -19.74 5.39 2.36
C SER A 74 -21.05 5.44 1.58
N ILE A 75 -21.38 4.38 0.86
CA ILE A 75 -22.61 4.28 0.04
C ILE A 75 -23.86 4.31 0.91
N GLU A 76 -23.89 3.55 2.01
CA GLU A 76 -25.03 3.52 2.92
C GLU A 76 -25.35 4.91 3.50
N ARG A 77 -24.33 5.66 3.92
CA ARG A 77 -24.51 7.03 4.42
C ARG A 77 -24.98 8.00 3.34
N LEU A 78 -24.51 7.82 2.10
CA LEU A 78 -24.95 8.63 0.97
C LEU A 78 -26.43 8.39 0.64
N LEU A 79 -26.91 7.15 0.79
CA LEU A 79 -28.27 6.74 0.45
C LEU A 79 -29.29 6.98 1.57
N LYS A 80 -28.85 7.14 2.83
CA LYS A 80 -29.70 7.44 4.00
C LYS A 80 -29.90 8.94 4.25
N GLY A 81 -29.46 9.79 3.30
CA GLY A 81 -29.73 11.23 3.29
C GLY A 81 -31.21 11.53 3.12
#